data_AF-A0A7S3XXK0-F1
#
_entry.id   AF-A0A7S3XXK0-F1
#
_cell.length_a   1.000
_cell.length_b   1.000
_cell.length_c   1.000
_cell.angle_alpha   90.00
_cell.angle_beta   90.00
_cell.angle_gamma   90.00
#
_symmetry.space_group_name_H-M   'P 1'
#
loop_
_entity.id
_entity.type
_entity.pdbx_description
1 polymer ?
#
loop_
_entity_poly.entity_id
_entity_poly.type
_entity_poly.pdbx_seq_one_letter_code
_entity_poly.pdbx_strand_id
1 'polypeptide(L)'
;IRSHRVMTWLNQAKTDANREVVILRAARRDYLTFAELRIQRLVEEACSFTPEEEEEIQSSKTKHYIPKYYRQIGWTIIVLYCLVCAFYICSFGINYGQEITVLWLSTFSLGAAEELIVLVPFKLFMLFYLLPSLLTPRLEVPRVRWVPRYSATHQAARAYPHLRASKLILENDYSVQDELVQMKLASHHHSWTRIMMAALTLIITIMPLTVQEFFLEIMIAAFFNTSVLVFVQGHANYPELLYPCAVALLLVPILKRLFSLEEHSRCSQVSAT
;
A
#
# COMPACT_ATOMS: atom_id res chain seq x y z
N ILE A 1 -66.69 -6.97 -55.42
CA ILE A 1 -65.60 -7.98 -55.52
C ILE A 1 -64.32 -7.56 -54.79
N ARG A 2 -63.77 -6.34 -54.96
CA ARG A 2 -62.55 -5.90 -54.23
C ARG A 2 -62.70 -5.85 -52.71
N SER A 3 -63.82 -5.35 -52.18
CA SER A 3 -64.06 -5.26 -50.73
C SER A 3 -64.07 -6.63 -50.02
N HIS A 4 -64.63 -7.67 -50.66
CA HIS A 4 -64.68 -9.02 -50.05
C HIS A 4 -63.29 -9.65 -49.91
N ARG A 5 -62.39 -9.47 -50.88
CA ARG A 5 -61.01 -10.00 -50.80
C ARG A 5 -60.18 -9.30 -49.71
N VAL A 6 -60.37 -8.00 -49.54
CA VAL A 6 -59.68 -7.24 -48.49
C VAL A 6 -60.12 -7.74 -47.11
N MET A 7 -61.41 -8.03 -46.94
CA MET A 7 -61.93 -8.48 -45.66
C MET A 7 -61.52 -9.91 -45.29
N THR A 8 -61.42 -10.81 -46.29
CA THR A 8 -60.87 -12.16 -46.06
C THR A 8 -59.39 -12.11 -45.68
N TRP A 9 -58.61 -11.21 -46.29
CA TRP A 9 -57.18 -11.06 -45.99
C TRP A 9 -56.95 -10.48 -44.59
N LEU A 10 -57.73 -9.47 -44.18
CA LEU A 10 -57.67 -8.91 -42.82
C LEU A 10 -58.05 -9.93 -41.75
N ASN A 11 -59.06 -10.76 -41.99
CA ASN A 11 -59.44 -11.81 -41.05
C ASN A 11 -58.34 -12.87 -40.91
N GLN A 12 -57.69 -13.24 -42.02
CA GLN A 12 -56.60 -14.21 -42.01
C GLN A 12 -55.34 -13.65 -41.31
N ALA A 13 -54.97 -12.40 -41.58
CA ALA A 13 -53.87 -11.73 -40.87
C ALA A 13 -54.14 -11.63 -39.36
N LYS A 14 -55.39 -11.40 -38.96
CA LYS A 14 -55.79 -11.36 -37.53
C LYS A 14 -55.69 -12.73 -36.87
N THR A 15 -56.02 -13.81 -37.58
CA THR A 15 -55.86 -15.18 -37.05
C THR A 15 -54.41 -15.58 -36.92
N ASP A 16 -53.55 -15.16 -37.86
CA ASP A 16 -52.12 -15.48 -37.83
C ASP A 16 -51.41 -14.71 -36.72
N ALA A 17 -51.70 -13.42 -36.54
CA ALA A 17 -51.19 -12.62 -35.42
C ALA A 17 -51.60 -13.20 -34.04
N ASN A 18 -52.85 -13.68 -33.92
CA ASN A 18 -53.28 -14.34 -32.68
C ASN A 18 -52.54 -15.66 -32.43
N ARG A 19 -52.23 -16.45 -33.46
CA ARG A 19 -51.44 -17.69 -33.30
C ARG A 19 -50.03 -17.40 -32.81
N GLU A 20 -49.36 -16.39 -33.36
CA GLU A 20 -48.01 -16.00 -32.92
C GLU A 20 -47.99 -15.53 -31.46
N VAL A 21 -49.01 -14.76 -31.04
CA VAL A 21 -49.13 -14.31 -29.64
C VAL A 21 -49.32 -15.50 -28.68
N VAL A 22 -50.06 -16.54 -29.09
CA VAL A 22 -50.21 -17.76 -28.26
C VAL A 22 -48.88 -18.53 -28.15
N ILE A 23 -48.15 -18.67 -29.26
CA ILE A 23 -46.84 -19.36 -29.28
C ILE A 23 -45.82 -18.60 -28.41
N LEU A 24 -45.76 -17.27 -28.51
CA LEU A 24 -44.87 -16.44 -27.69
C LEU A 24 -45.22 -16.49 -26.20
N ARG A 25 -46.51 -16.58 -25.85
CA ARG A 25 -46.94 -16.75 -24.45
C ARG A 25 -46.58 -18.13 -23.90
N ALA A 26 -46.68 -19.18 -24.71
CA ALA A 26 -46.27 -20.53 -24.32
C ALA A 26 -44.75 -20.57 -24.09
N ALA A 27 -43.95 -20.10 -25.04
CA ALA A 27 -42.49 -20.03 -24.91
C ALA A 27 -42.05 -19.22 -23.68
N ARG A 28 -42.69 -18.06 -23.42
CA ARG A 28 -42.38 -17.24 -22.24
C ARG A 28 -42.64 -17.97 -20.92
N ARG A 29 -43.67 -18.81 -20.86
CA ARG A 29 -43.99 -19.59 -19.66
C ARG A 29 -42.93 -20.65 -19.38
N ASP A 30 -42.45 -21.33 -20.42
CA ASP A 30 -41.41 -22.36 -20.29
C ASP A 30 -40.05 -21.75 -19.85
N TYR A 31 -39.70 -20.57 -20.39
CA TYR A 31 -38.50 -19.83 -19.96
C TYR A 31 -38.57 -19.39 -18.49
N LEU A 32 -39.74 -18.94 -18.02
CA LEU A 32 -39.94 -18.56 -16.62
C LEU A 32 -39.75 -19.75 -15.68
N THR A 33 -40.34 -20.91 -16.01
CA THR A 33 -40.17 -22.12 -15.21
C THR A 33 -38.72 -22.61 -15.18
N PHE A 34 -37.99 -22.49 -16.30
CA PHE A 34 -36.58 -22.87 -16.34
C PHE A 34 -35.70 -21.92 -15.52
N ALA A 35 -35.99 -20.61 -15.56
CA ALA A 35 -35.29 -19.61 -14.77
C ALA A 35 -35.54 -19.83 -13.26
N GLU A 36 -36.77 -20.11 -12.85
CA GLU A 36 -37.11 -20.41 -11.46
C GLU A 36 -36.39 -21.67 -10.94
N LEU A 37 -36.38 -22.75 -11.72
CA LEU A 37 -35.65 -23.98 -11.35
C LEU A 37 -34.13 -23.78 -11.25
N ARG A 38 -33.56 -22.91 -12.09
CA ARG A 38 -32.12 -22.60 -12.03
C ARG A 38 -31.78 -21.71 -10.83
N ILE A 39 -32.66 -20.77 -10.48
CA ILE A 39 -32.51 -19.96 -9.28
C ILE A 39 -32.64 -20.85 -8.03
N GLN A 40 -33.62 -21.76 -7.99
CA GLN A 40 -33.76 -22.69 -6.87
C GLN A 40 -32.51 -23.57 -6.68
N ARG A 41 -31.93 -24.11 -7.76
CA ARG A 41 -30.68 -24.87 -7.68
C ARG A 41 -29.49 -24.06 -7.17
N LEU A 42 -29.33 -22.82 -7.65
CA LEU A 42 -28.25 -21.94 -7.18
C LEU A 42 -28.45 -21.51 -5.72
N VAL A 43 -29.70 -21.34 -5.28
CA VAL A 43 -30.03 -21.07 -3.87
C VAL A 43 -29.76 -22.30 -3.01
N GLU A 44 -30.09 -23.50 -3.48
CA GLU A 44 -29.82 -24.74 -2.76
C GLU A 44 -28.31 -25.02 -2.67
N GLU A 45 -27.55 -24.78 -3.74
CA GLU A 45 -26.08 -24.81 -3.74
C GLU A 45 -25.50 -23.76 -2.77
N ALA A 46 -26.00 -22.53 -2.78
CA ALA A 46 -25.55 -21.47 -1.88
C ALA A 46 -25.96 -21.69 -0.41
N CYS A 47 -27.10 -22.31 -0.15
CA CYS A 47 -27.55 -22.66 1.20
C CYS A 47 -26.88 -23.93 1.74
N SER A 48 -26.33 -24.77 0.86
CA SER A 48 -25.48 -25.90 1.27
C SER A 48 -24.08 -25.48 1.73
N PHE A 49 -23.71 -24.20 1.53
CA PHE A 49 -22.51 -23.60 2.12
C PHE A 49 -22.72 -23.45 3.64
N THR A 50 -22.33 -24.49 4.37
CA THR A 50 -22.37 -24.50 5.83
C THR A 50 -21.38 -23.47 6.38
N PRO A 51 -21.76 -22.66 7.39
CA PRO A 51 -20.90 -21.64 8.00
C PRO A 51 -19.62 -22.20 8.65
N GLU A 52 -19.44 -23.52 8.69
CA GLU A 52 -18.21 -24.18 9.14
C GLU A 52 -17.02 -23.94 8.17
N GLU A 53 -17.24 -23.72 6.86
CA GLU A 53 -16.14 -23.43 5.92
C GLU A 53 -15.65 -21.98 5.98
N GLU A 54 -16.48 -21.01 6.39
CA GLU A 54 -16.06 -19.61 6.50
C GLU A 54 -15.13 -19.37 7.71
N GLU A 55 -15.24 -20.17 8.77
CA GLU A 55 -14.28 -20.14 9.88
C GLU A 55 -12.92 -20.75 9.48
N GLU A 56 -12.88 -21.74 8.59
CA GLU A 56 -11.62 -22.28 8.06
C GLU A 56 -10.85 -21.23 7.22
N ILE A 57 -11.57 -20.43 6.41
CA ILE A 57 -10.94 -19.40 5.57
C ILE A 57 -10.36 -18.26 6.43
N GLN A 58 -11.01 -17.87 7.53
CA GLN A 58 -10.46 -16.86 8.46
C GLN A 58 -9.34 -17.39 9.37
N SER A 59 -9.30 -18.69 9.67
CA SER A 59 -8.18 -19.30 10.41
C SER A 59 -6.91 -19.48 9.56
N SER A 60 -7.04 -19.42 8.23
CA SER A 60 -5.92 -19.50 7.27
C SER A 60 -5.11 -18.20 7.11
N LYS A 61 -5.26 -17.22 8.03
CA LYS A 61 -4.21 -16.24 8.30
C LYS A 61 -2.99 -16.98 8.84
N THR A 62 -2.28 -17.62 7.92
CA THR A 62 -1.02 -18.31 8.11
C THR A 62 -0.10 -17.34 8.81
N LYS A 63 0.01 -17.47 10.13
CA LYS A 63 1.02 -16.80 10.92
C LYS A 63 2.33 -17.19 10.27
N HIS A 64 2.91 -16.26 9.52
CA HIS A 64 4.22 -16.43 8.91
C HIS A 64 5.19 -16.62 10.09
N TYR A 65 5.40 -17.87 10.46
CA TYR A 65 6.26 -18.25 11.56
C TYR A 65 7.68 -18.07 11.05
N ILE A 66 8.27 -16.92 11.36
CA ILE A 66 9.71 -16.73 11.18
C ILE A 66 10.38 -17.85 11.99
N PRO A 67 11.18 -18.73 11.34
CA PRO A 67 11.80 -19.85 12.02
C PRO A 67 12.61 -19.35 13.23
N LYS A 68 12.46 -20.02 14.38
CA LYS A 68 13.10 -19.62 15.65
C LYS A 68 14.61 -19.40 15.54
N TYR A 69 15.25 -20.09 14.60
CA TYR A 69 16.68 -19.97 14.29
C TYR A 69 17.11 -18.56 13.85
N TYR A 70 16.32 -17.88 13.01
CA TYR A 70 16.66 -16.52 12.55
C TYR A 70 16.67 -15.51 13.70
N ARG A 71 15.77 -15.69 14.67
CA ARG A 71 15.76 -14.87 15.89
C ARG A 71 17.05 -15.06 16.68
N GLN A 72 17.50 -16.30 16.86
CA GLN A 72 18.76 -16.57 17.57
C GLN A 72 19.96 -15.96 16.84
N ILE A 73 20.06 -16.09 15.52
CA ILE A 73 21.13 -15.46 14.74
C ILE A 73 21.13 -13.94 14.94
N GLY A 74 19.96 -13.29 14.84
CA GLY A 74 19.85 -11.84 15.04
C GLY A 74 20.40 -11.39 16.40
N TRP A 75 20.05 -12.10 17.47
CA TRP A 75 20.60 -11.81 18.81
C TRP A 75 22.11 -12.05 18.89
N THR A 76 22.63 -13.12 18.29
CA THR A 76 24.08 -13.39 18.30
C THR A 76 24.87 -12.30 17.58
N ILE A 77 24.35 -11.78 16.45
CA ILE A 77 24.99 -10.69 15.70
C ILE A 77 25.01 -9.40 16.54
N ILE A 78 23.90 -9.06 17.20
CA ILE A 78 23.82 -7.87 18.06
C ILE A 78 24.84 -7.97 19.20
N VAL A 79 24.90 -9.12 19.89
CA VAL A 79 25.86 -9.34 20.99
C VAL A 79 27.30 -9.26 20.49
N LEU A 80 27.62 -9.91 19.37
CA LEU A 80 28.96 -9.87 18.78
C LEU A 80 29.36 -8.44 18.40
N TYR A 81 28.43 -7.68 17.81
CA TYR A 81 28.66 -6.27 17.48
C TYR A 81 28.94 -5.43 18.73
N CYS A 82 28.16 -5.59 19.80
CA CYS A 82 28.41 -4.91 21.08
C CYS A 82 29.80 -5.25 21.66
N LEU A 83 30.23 -6.51 21.57
CA LEU A 83 31.57 -6.94 22.02
C LEU A 83 32.68 -6.29 21.20
N VAL A 84 32.53 -6.22 19.88
CA VAL A 84 33.51 -5.56 18.99
C VAL A 84 33.59 -4.05 19.28
N CYS A 85 32.45 -3.38 19.47
CA CYS A 85 32.43 -1.97 19.85
C CYS A 85 33.09 -1.74 21.22
N ALA A 86 32.79 -2.56 22.22
CA ALA A 86 33.42 -2.47 23.54
C ALA A 86 34.93 -2.68 23.46
N PHE A 87 35.39 -3.68 22.71
CA PHE A 87 36.81 -3.92 22.46
C PHE A 87 37.49 -2.72 21.79
N TYR A 88 36.84 -2.12 20.79
CA TYR A 88 37.35 -0.95 20.10
C TYR A 88 37.50 0.26 21.04
N ILE A 89 36.50 0.52 21.89
CA ILE A 89 36.55 1.61 22.89
C ILE A 89 37.74 1.39 23.85
N CYS A 90 37.92 0.17 24.36
CA CYS A 90 39.04 -0.17 25.23
C CYS A 90 40.39 0.01 24.51
N SER A 91 40.52 -0.49 23.28
CA SER A 91 41.74 -0.36 22.50
C SER A 91 42.07 1.10 22.16
N PHE A 92 41.05 1.91 21.88
CA PHE A 92 41.21 3.34 21.64
C PHE A 92 41.70 4.06 22.90
N GLY A 93 41.13 3.72 24.06
CA GLY A 93 41.55 4.21 25.37
C GLY A 93 43.02 3.98 25.68
N ILE A 94 43.52 2.79 25.36
CA ILE A 94 44.92 2.41 25.58
C ILE A 94 45.86 3.17 24.65
N ASN A 95 45.49 3.37 23.39
CA ASN A 95 46.39 3.94 22.37
C ASN A 95 46.51 5.47 22.45
N TYR A 96 45.43 6.19 22.76
CA TYR A 96 45.39 7.66 22.66
C TYR A 96 45.39 8.38 24.02
N GLY A 97 45.32 7.63 25.13
CA GLY A 97 45.30 8.18 26.47
C GLY A 97 43.93 8.69 26.91
N GLN A 98 43.82 9.01 28.20
CA GLN A 98 42.54 9.26 28.86
C GLN A 98 41.85 10.55 28.38
N GLU A 99 42.59 11.63 28.19
CA GLU A 99 42.01 12.94 27.85
C GLU A 99 41.29 12.92 26.49
N ILE A 100 41.93 12.37 25.46
CA ILE A 100 41.36 12.23 24.12
C ILE A 100 40.16 11.28 24.16
N THR A 101 40.27 10.19 24.93
CA THR A 101 39.19 9.20 25.04
C THR A 101 37.94 9.77 25.70
N VAL A 102 38.09 10.60 26.75
CA VAL A 102 36.95 11.27 27.41
C VAL A 102 36.29 12.26 26.46
N LEU A 103 37.09 13.05 25.73
CA LEU A 103 36.55 13.98 24.73
C LEU A 103 35.77 13.22 23.65
N TRP A 104 36.35 12.14 23.12
CA TRP A 104 35.70 11.29 22.13
C TRP A 104 34.42 10.62 22.65
N LEU A 105 34.42 10.12 23.89
CA LEU A 105 33.21 9.53 24.48
C LEU A 105 32.11 10.56 24.68
N SER A 106 32.48 11.81 25.00
CA SER A 106 31.52 12.91 25.18
C SER A 106 30.87 13.33 23.86
N THR A 107 31.64 13.42 22.77
CA THR A 107 31.09 13.73 21.44
C THR A 107 30.25 12.58 20.91
N PHE A 108 30.69 11.33 21.12
CA PHE A 108 29.89 10.14 20.81
C PHE A 108 28.56 10.11 21.58
N SER A 109 28.58 10.39 22.88
CA SER A 109 27.37 10.42 23.72
C SER A 109 26.41 11.54 23.29
N LEU A 110 26.95 12.71 22.93
CA LEU A 110 26.14 13.81 22.41
C LEU A 110 25.49 13.44 21.08
N GLY A 111 26.23 12.82 20.16
CA GLY A 111 25.68 12.33 18.88
C GLY A 111 24.62 11.25 19.09
N ALA A 112 24.83 10.31 20.02
CA ALA A 112 23.84 9.30 20.37
C ALA A 112 22.56 9.92 20.97
N ALA A 113 22.70 10.93 21.82
CA ALA A 113 21.56 11.67 22.37
C ALA A 113 20.81 12.45 21.29
N GLU A 114 21.52 13.11 20.37
CA GLU A 114 20.93 13.78 19.22
C GLU A 114 20.15 12.80 18.33
N GLU A 115 20.73 11.63 18.03
CA GLU A 115 20.05 10.61 17.24
C GLU A 115 18.77 10.12 17.92
N LEU A 116 18.83 9.86 19.23
CA LEU A 116 17.69 9.30 19.97
C LEU A 116 16.57 10.35 20.19
N ILE A 117 16.94 11.59 20.49
CA ILE A 117 15.98 12.66 20.84
C ILE A 117 15.42 13.35 19.60
N VAL A 118 16.24 13.58 18.57
CA VAL A 118 15.83 14.34 17.38
C VAL A 118 15.49 13.39 16.25
N LEU A 119 16.39 12.45 15.97
CA LEU A 119 16.32 11.70 14.72
C LEU A 119 15.31 10.55 14.74
N VAL A 120 15.23 9.79 15.82
CA VAL A 120 14.24 8.72 15.98
C VAL A 120 12.80 9.25 15.87
N PRO A 121 12.38 10.28 16.61
CA PRO A 121 11.02 10.81 16.47
C PRO A 121 10.79 11.43 15.10
N PHE A 122 11.81 12.06 14.48
CA PHE A 122 11.69 12.55 13.12
C PHE A 122 11.52 11.40 12.10
N LYS A 123 12.29 10.31 12.21
CA LYS A 123 12.13 9.09 11.39
C LYS A 123 10.73 8.49 11.56
N LEU A 124 10.24 8.39 12.79
CA LEU A 124 8.88 7.90 13.09
C LEU A 124 7.83 8.84 12.49
N PHE A 125 8.01 10.16 12.63
CA PHE A 125 7.11 11.14 12.04
C PHE A 125 7.05 10.99 10.51
N MET A 126 8.21 10.86 9.84
CA MET A 126 8.26 10.63 8.39
C MET A 126 7.60 9.30 8.00
N LEU A 127 7.88 8.21 8.74
CA LEU A 127 7.32 6.89 8.43
C LEU A 127 5.80 6.84 8.65
N PHE A 128 5.28 7.47 9.70
CA PHE A 128 3.86 7.38 10.06
C PHE A 128 2.99 8.49 9.43
N TYR A 129 3.53 9.68 9.16
CA TYR A 129 2.76 10.76 8.54
C TYR A 129 3.05 10.89 7.05
N LEU A 130 4.32 10.89 6.66
CA LEU A 130 4.70 11.13 5.26
C LEU A 130 4.41 9.93 4.37
N LEU A 131 4.75 8.72 4.84
CA LEU A 131 4.60 7.49 4.04
C LEU A 131 3.14 7.21 3.69
N PRO A 132 2.16 7.24 4.63
CA PRO A 132 0.77 7.07 4.26
C PRO A 132 0.33 8.19 3.34
N SER A 133 0.66 9.45 3.63
CA SER A 133 0.28 10.56 2.75
C SER A 133 0.80 10.43 1.31
N LEU A 134 1.94 9.77 1.10
CA LEU A 134 2.50 9.46 -0.22
C LEU A 134 1.85 8.22 -0.87
N LEU A 135 1.43 7.24 -0.07
CA LEU A 135 0.83 5.99 -0.53
C LEU A 135 -0.69 6.09 -0.76
N THR A 136 -1.40 6.93 -0.01
CA THR A 136 -2.86 7.16 -0.15
C THR A 136 -3.31 7.49 -1.57
N PRO A 137 -2.62 8.33 -2.38
CA PRO A 137 -3.08 8.62 -3.74
C PRO A 137 -2.94 7.44 -4.72
N ARG A 138 -2.22 6.36 -4.37
CA ARG A 138 -2.04 5.19 -5.25
C ARG A 138 -2.83 3.96 -4.85
N LEU A 139 -3.32 3.91 -3.61
CA LEU A 139 -4.34 2.97 -3.21
C LEU A 139 -5.70 3.52 -3.68
N GLU A 140 -5.88 3.64 -4.99
CA GLU A 140 -7.23 3.60 -5.53
C GLU A 140 -7.78 2.22 -5.17
N VAL A 141 -8.48 2.13 -4.04
CA VAL A 141 -9.38 1.01 -3.80
C VAL A 141 -10.20 0.91 -5.09
N PRO A 142 -10.11 -0.20 -5.85
CA PRO A 142 -10.76 -0.30 -7.15
C PRO A 142 -12.21 0.09 -6.90
N ARG A 143 -12.58 1.29 -7.38
CA ARG A 143 -13.90 1.86 -7.11
C ARG A 143 -14.85 0.77 -7.52
N VAL A 144 -15.64 0.25 -6.58
CA VAL A 144 -16.63 -0.77 -6.89
C VAL A 144 -17.55 -0.10 -7.90
N ARG A 145 -17.29 -0.40 -9.17
CA ARG A 145 -17.89 0.27 -10.32
C ARG A 145 -19.37 0.06 -10.14
N TRP A 146 -20.10 1.16 -9.88
CA TRP A 146 -21.56 1.25 -9.74
C TRP A 146 -22.22 -0.11 -9.86
N VAL A 147 -22.49 -0.76 -8.72
CA VAL A 147 -23.18 -2.05 -8.72
C VAL A 147 -24.55 -1.78 -9.34
N PRO A 148 -24.85 -2.28 -10.56
CA PRO A 148 -26.11 -1.95 -11.21
C PRO A 148 -27.25 -2.44 -10.32
N ARG A 149 -28.35 -1.68 -10.22
CA ARG A 149 -29.50 -1.98 -9.33
C ARG A 149 -30.12 -3.37 -9.52
N TYR A 150 -29.73 -4.07 -10.58
CA TYR A 150 -30.18 -5.42 -10.95
C TYR A 150 -29.08 -6.49 -10.88
N SER A 151 -27.90 -6.18 -10.34
CA SER A 151 -26.87 -7.18 -10.14
C SER A 151 -27.33 -8.26 -9.16
N ALA A 152 -26.80 -9.47 -9.30
CA ALA A 152 -27.00 -10.55 -8.35
C ALA A 152 -26.63 -10.11 -6.92
N THR A 153 -25.63 -9.24 -6.76
CA THR A 153 -25.23 -8.68 -5.45
C THR A 153 -26.29 -7.79 -4.83
N HIS A 154 -27.00 -6.96 -5.60
CA HIS A 154 -28.09 -6.13 -5.08
C HIS A 154 -29.34 -6.98 -4.74
N GLN A 155 -29.58 -8.05 -5.49
CA GLN A 155 -30.65 -9.01 -5.19
C GLN A 155 -30.33 -9.82 -3.93
N ALA A 156 -29.10 -10.31 -3.80
CA ALA A 156 -28.63 -10.99 -2.58
C ALA A 156 -28.68 -10.06 -1.36
N ALA A 157 -28.30 -8.79 -1.52
CA ALA A 157 -28.44 -7.79 -0.46
C ALA A 157 -29.90 -7.62 -0.01
N ARG A 158 -30.86 -7.59 -0.96
CA ARG A 158 -32.31 -7.55 -0.64
C ARG A 158 -32.82 -8.81 0.04
N ALA A 159 -32.28 -9.98 -0.32
CA ALA A 159 -32.67 -11.24 0.30
C ALA A 159 -32.20 -11.33 1.77
N TYR A 160 -31.07 -10.70 2.10
CA TYR A 160 -30.48 -10.74 3.44
C TYR A 160 -30.24 -9.34 4.03
N PRO A 161 -31.30 -8.56 4.34
CA PRO A 161 -31.17 -7.17 4.79
C PRO A 161 -30.59 -7.01 6.19
N HIS A 162 -30.54 -8.09 6.98
CA HIS A 162 -29.98 -8.09 8.33
C HIS A 162 -28.44 -8.11 8.34
N LEU A 163 -27.80 -8.50 7.23
CA LEU A 163 -26.35 -8.50 7.11
C LEU A 163 -25.85 -7.06 6.93
N ARG A 164 -24.83 -6.67 7.70
CA ARG A 164 -24.26 -5.30 7.70
C ARG A 164 -23.76 -4.87 6.31
N ALA A 165 -23.22 -5.80 5.53
CA ALA A 165 -22.77 -5.55 4.16
C ALA A 165 -23.95 -5.27 3.21
N SER A 166 -25.03 -6.05 3.31
CA SER A 166 -26.25 -5.82 2.52
C SER A 166 -26.89 -4.48 2.86
N LYS A 167 -26.89 -4.10 4.15
CA LYS A 167 -27.42 -2.82 4.59
C LYS A 167 -26.66 -1.63 3.97
N LEU A 168 -25.33 -1.70 3.94
CA LEU A 168 -24.47 -0.71 3.26
C LEU A 168 -24.74 -0.60 1.75
N ILE A 169 -25.03 -1.72 1.09
CA ILE A 169 -25.38 -1.75 -0.35
C ILE A 169 -26.79 -1.19 -0.60
N LEU A 170 -27.74 -1.49 0.29
CA LEU A 170 -29.16 -1.13 0.14
C LEU A 170 -29.49 0.29 0.57
N GLU A 171 -28.83 0.81 1.61
CA GLU A 171 -29.07 2.17 2.09
C GLU A 171 -28.73 3.19 1.02
N ASN A 172 -27.86 2.87 0.05
CA ASN A 172 -27.49 3.73 -1.09
C ASN A 172 -27.10 5.17 -0.67
N ASP A 173 -26.91 5.39 0.63
CA ASP A 173 -26.38 6.55 1.34
C ASP A 173 -24.86 6.45 1.32
N TYR A 174 -24.32 6.17 0.14
CA TYR A 174 -23.06 6.81 -0.20
C TYR A 174 -23.46 8.26 -0.43
N SER A 175 -23.32 9.11 0.59
CA SER A 175 -23.44 10.55 0.47
C SER A 175 -22.36 11.05 -0.50
N VAL A 176 -22.65 10.95 -1.80
CA VAL A 176 -21.83 11.41 -2.93
C VAL A 176 -21.48 12.91 -2.80
N GLN A 177 -22.15 13.65 -1.92
CA GLN A 177 -21.85 15.05 -1.63
C GLN A 177 -20.65 15.25 -0.68
N ASP A 178 -20.38 14.33 0.25
CA ASP A 178 -19.18 14.39 1.11
C ASP A 178 -17.92 13.93 0.36
N GLU A 179 -18.06 13.04 -0.63
CA GLU A 179 -16.93 12.58 -1.46
C GLU A 179 -16.41 13.66 -2.44
N LEU A 180 -17.25 14.57 -2.92
CA LEU A 180 -16.79 15.69 -3.76
C LEU A 180 -16.00 16.73 -2.94
N VAL A 181 -16.37 16.91 -1.67
CA VAL A 181 -15.61 17.72 -0.70
C VAL A 181 -14.30 17.01 -0.36
N GLN A 182 -14.30 15.69 -0.13
CA GLN A 182 -13.07 14.92 0.09
C GLN A 182 -12.16 14.87 -1.14
N MET A 183 -12.68 14.85 -2.37
CA MET A 183 -11.86 14.94 -3.60
C MET A 183 -11.19 16.31 -3.75
N LYS A 184 -11.90 17.40 -3.44
CA LYS A 184 -11.28 18.74 -3.41
C LYS A 184 -10.26 18.86 -2.27
N LEU A 185 -10.55 18.30 -1.09
CA LEU A 185 -9.60 18.27 0.02
C LEU A 185 -8.36 17.43 -0.30
N ALA A 186 -8.51 16.26 -0.93
CA ALA A 186 -7.41 15.38 -1.31
C ALA A 186 -6.54 15.98 -2.41
N SER A 187 -7.15 16.65 -3.40
CA SER A 187 -6.43 17.45 -4.42
C SER A 187 -5.60 18.57 -3.76
N HIS A 188 -6.19 19.27 -2.79
CA HIS A 188 -5.49 20.32 -2.06
C HIS A 188 -4.37 19.75 -1.17
N HIS A 189 -4.59 18.59 -0.56
CA HIS A 189 -3.60 17.88 0.27
C HIS A 189 -2.40 17.43 -0.56
N HIS A 190 -2.62 17.02 -1.82
CA HIS A 190 -1.55 16.61 -2.71
C HIS A 190 -0.69 17.79 -3.19
N SER A 191 -1.26 19.00 -3.24
CA SER A 191 -0.52 20.24 -3.48
C SER A 191 0.29 20.62 -2.24
N TRP A 192 -0.31 20.55 -1.05
CA TRP A 192 0.39 20.81 0.22
C TRP A 192 1.54 19.86 0.48
N THR A 193 1.40 18.57 0.16
CA THR A 193 2.51 17.62 0.33
C THR A 193 3.67 17.90 -0.62
N ARG A 194 3.39 18.30 -1.87
CA ARG A 194 4.44 18.73 -2.80
C ARG A 194 5.14 20.00 -2.33
N ILE A 195 4.38 20.98 -1.82
CA ILE A 195 4.92 22.23 -1.27
C ILE A 195 5.76 21.95 -0.01
N MET A 196 5.28 21.08 0.89
CA MET A 196 6.04 20.64 2.06
C MET A 196 7.31 19.90 1.67
N MET A 197 7.25 18.98 0.70
CA MET A 197 8.44 18.26 0.22
C MET A 197 9.45 19.21 -0.44
N ALA A 198 8.97 20.19 -1.22
CA ALA A 198 9.81 21.22 -1.84
C ALA A 198 10.43 22.14 -0.78
N ALA A 199 9.67 22.56 0.24
CA ALA A 199 10.17 23.35 1.35
C ALA A 199 11.19 22.57 2.19
N LEU A 200 10.95 21.28 2.42
CA LEU A 200 11.86 20.42 3.18
C LEU A 200 13.16 20.15 2.41
N THR A 201 13.09 19.95 1.09
CA THR A 201 14.31 19.90 0.26
C THR A 201 15.05 21.22 0.26
N LEU A 202 14.34 22.35 0.23
CA LEU A 202 14.95 23.68 0.28
C LEU A 202 15.63 23.95 1.63
N ILE A 203 15.01 23.54 2.74
CA ILE A 203 15.60 23.61 4.08
C ILE A 203 16.86 22.73 4.17
N ILE A 204 16.82 21.50 3.63
CA ILE A 204 17.99 20.61 3.58
C ILE A 204 19.11 21.21 2.72
N THR A 205 18.80 21.90 1.63
CA THR A 205 19.83 22.56 0.80
C THR A 205 20.44 23.81 1.43
N ILE A 206 19.75 24.45 2.37
CA ILE A 206 20.26 25.60 3.12
C ILE A 206 21.08 25.15 4.34
N MET A 207 20.93 23.90 4.78
CA MET A 207 21.69 23.38 5.91
C MET A 207 23.18 23.27 5.62
N PRO A 208 24.04 23.48 6.64
CA PRO A 208 25.48 23.31 6.49
C PRO A 208 25.83 21.89 6.06
N LEU A 209 26.89 21.75 5.26
CA LEU A 209 27.25 20.53 4.53
C LEU A 209 27.29 19.27 5.42
N THR A 210 27.77 19.42 6.65
CA THR A 210 27.83 18.36 7.67
C THR A 210 26.46 17.79 8.04
N VAL A 211 25.45 18.66 8.14
CA VAL A 211 24.07 18.26 8.44
C VAL A 211 23.40 17.69 7.19
N GLN A 212 23.76 18.19 6.01
CA GLN A 212 23.26 17.70 4.74
C GLN A 212 23.72 16.25 4.48
N GLU A 213 24.99 15.94 4.73
CA GLU A 213 25.54 14.59 4.63
C GLU A 213 24.84 13.61 5.58
N PHE A 214 24.61 14.04 6.83
CA PHE A 214 23.89 13.24 7.82
C PHE A 214 22.45 12.93 7.37
N PHE A 215 21.70 13.95 6.93
CA PHE A 215 20.35 13.76 6.41
C PHE A 215 20.29 12.86 5.17
N LEU A 216 21.31 12.94 4.31
CA LEU A 216 21.40 12.11 3.11
C LEU A 216 21.66 10.64 3.49
N GLU A 217 22.53 10.39 4.47
CA GLU A 217 22.80 9.04 4.99
C GLU A 217 21.54 8.43 5.64
N ILE A 218 20.77 9.25 6.35
CA ILE A 218 19.51 8.85 7.00
C ILE A 218 18.40 8.59 5.98
N MET A 219 18.28 9.43 4.96
CA MET A 219 17.37 9.24 3.84
C MET A 219 17.68 7.95 3.10
N ILE A 220 18.95 7.68 2.83
CA ILE A 220 19.40 6.45 2.19
C ILE A 220 19.08 5.25 3.09
N ALA A 221 19.39 5.30 4.38
CA ALA A 221 19.07 4.23 5.32
C ALA A 221 17.56 3.99 5.45
N ALA A 222 16.75 5.05 5.49
CA ALA A 222 15.30 4.97 5.55
C ALA A 222 14.72 4.37 4.25
N PHE A 223 15.27 4.74 3.09
CA PHE A 223 14.91 4.18 1.79
C PHE A 223 15.24 2.69 1.72
N PHE A 224 16.43 2.28 2.19
CA PHE A 224 16.80 0.87 2.26
C PHE A 224 15.89 0.09 3.20
N ASN A 225 15.62 0.62 4.40
CA ASN A 225 14.76 -0.05 5.37
C ASN A 225 13.31 -0.17 4.89
N THR A 226 12.77 0.85 4.22
CA THR A 226 11.42 0.77 3.63
C THR A 226 11.37 -0.22 2.47
N SER A 227 12.39 -0.25 1.61
CA SER A 227 12.48 -1.25 0.53
C SER A 227 12.64 -2.68 1.05
N VAL A 228 13.41 -2.89 2.14
CA VAL A 228 13.50 -4.19 2.82
C VAL A 228 12.17 -4.55 3.47
N LEU A 229 11.45 -3.61 4.08
CA LEU A 229 10.11 -3.84 4.64
C LEU A 229 9.09 -4.25 3.58
N VAL A 230 9.08 -3.56 2.42
CA VAL A 230 8.22 -3.91 1.27
C VAL A 230 8.57 -5.28 0.71
N PHE A 231 9.86 -5.63 0.68
CA PHE A 231 10.34 -6.94 0.26
C PHE A 231 9.96 -8.07 1.25
N VAL A 232 10.11 -7.81 2.56
CA VAL A 232 9.75 -8.75 3.64
C VAL A 232 8.24 -8.95 3.74
N GLN A 233 7.43 -7.95 3.38
CA GLN A 233 5.97 -8.06 3.31
C GLN A 233 5.45 -8.87 2.11
N GLY A 234 6.32 -9.43 1.26
CA GLY A 234 5.93 -10.45 0.28
C GLY A 234 5.15 -9.93 -0.93
N HIS A 235 5.15 -8.62 -1.20
CA HIS A 235 4.60 -8.06 -2.43
C HIS A 235 5.59 -8.24 -3.60
N ALA A 236 5.74 -9.49 -4.07
CA ALA A 236 6.67 -9.87 -5.15
C ALA A 236 6.29 -9.32 -6.55
N ASN A 237 5.16 -8.62 -6.70
CA ASN A 237 4.60 -8.23 -8.01
C ASN A 237 5.01 -6.84 -8.52
N TYR A 238 5.93 -6.12 -7.86
CA TYR A 238 6.33 -4.77 -8.28
C TYR A 238 7.84 -4.69 -8.60
N PRO A 239 8.28 -5.17 -9.78
CA PRO A 239 9.69 -5.12 -10.19
C PRO A 239 10.21 -3.69 -10.39
N GLU A 240 9.33 -2.69 -10.57
CA GLU A 240 9.72 -1.29 -10.77
C GLU A 240 10.30 -0.61 -9.52
N LEU A 241 10.04 -1.15 -8.31
CA LEU A 241 10.63 -0.67 -7.06
C LEU A 241 12.07 -1.17 -6.82
N LEU A 242 12.52 -2.19 -7.56
CA LEU A 242 13.88 -2.74 -7.44
C LEU A 242 14.94 -1.82 -8.08
N TYR A 243 14.55 -1.06 -9.11
CA TYR A 243 15.43 -0.21 -9.90
C TYR A 243 16.05 0.95 -9.10
N PRO A 244 15.29 1.75 -8.32
CA PRO A 244 15.89 2.81 -7.50
C PRO A 244 16.79 2.27 -6.37
N CYS A 245 16.55 1.06 -5.87
CA CYS A 245 17.42 0.41 -4.88
C CYS A 245 18.78 -0.01 -5.47
N ALA A 246 18.79 -0.57 -6.68
CA ALA A 246 20.03 -0.94 -7.36
C ALA A 246 20.87 0.29 -7.72
N VAL A 247 20.22 1.37 -8.16
CA VAL A 247 20.89 2.65 -8.47
C VAL A 247 21.46 3.30 -7.19
N ALA A 248 20.72 3.26 -6.07
CA ALA A 248 21.21 3.75 -4.78
C ALA A 248 22.40 2.94 -4.26
N LEU A 249 22.38 1.60 -4.38
CA LEU A 249 23.50 0.73 -3.98
C LEU A 249 24.77 0.99 -4.80
N LEU A 250 24.63 1.38 -6.07
CA LEU A 250 25.77 1.72 -6.93
C LEU A 250 26.29 3.14 -6.68
N LEU A 251 25.44 4.09 -6.28
CA LEU A 251 25.83 5.48 -6.02
C LEU A 251 26.57 5.68 -4.69
N VAL A 252 26.21 4.94 -3.64
CA VAL A 252 26.84 5.05 -2.30
C VAL A 252 28.38 4.87 -2.34
N PRO A 253 28.95 3.82 -2.95
CA PRO A 253 30.41 3.66 -2.99
C PRO A 253 31.10 4.71 -3.90
N ILE A 254 30.40 5.25 -4.90
CA ILE A 254 30.94 6.30 -5.78
C ILE A 254 31.01 7.64 -5.02
N LEU A 255 29.97 8.00 -4.28
CA LEU A 255 29.94 9.19 -3.45
C LEU A 255 30.98 9.11 -2.32
N LYS A 256 31.13 7.93 -1.68
CA LYS A 256 32.16 7.70 -0.66
C LYS A 256 33.58 7.87 -1.20
N ARG A 257 33.84 7.47 -2.46
CA ARG A 257 35.13 7.68 -3.13
C ARG A 257 35.37 9.15 -3.48
N LEU A 258 34.35 9.88 -3.93
CA LEU A 258 34.47 11.30 -4.25
C LEU A 258 34.79 12.13 -3.00
N PHE A 259 34.13 11.83 -1.88
CA PHE A 259 34.39 12.51 -0.60
C PHE A 259 35.77 12.20 -0.02
N SER A 260 36.22 10.94 -0.10
CA SER A 260 37.56 10.55 0.37
C SER A 260 38.68 11.26 -0.41
N LEU A 261 38.45 11.61 -1.68
CA LEU A 261 39.41 12.37 -2.49
C LEU A 261 39.49 13.84 -2.07
N GLU A 262 38.38 14.42 -1.59
CA GLU A 262 38.34 15.82 -1.17
C GLU A 262 39.02 16.02 0.19
N GLU A 263 38.90 15.08 1.12
CA GLU A 263 39.64 15.13 2.40
C GLU A 263 41.17 15.02 2.20
N HIS A 264 41.62 14.18 1.26
CA HIS A 264 43.05 14.10 0.92
C HIS A 264 43.55 15.39 0.25
N SER A 265 42.71 16.08 -0.52
CA SER A 265 43.02 17.39 -1.09
C SER A 265 43.21 18.47 -0.01
N ARG A 266 42.36 18.48 1.03
CA ARG A 266 42.46 19.48 2.13
C ARG A 266 43.67 19.23 3.03
N CYS A 267 43.97 17.98 3.38
CA CYS A 267 45.14 17.65 4.19
C CYS A 267 46.47 17.99 3.49
N SER A 268 46.53 17.87 2.16
CA SER A 268 47.74 18.18 1.39
C SER A 268 48.07 19.68 1.36
N GLN A 269 47.06 20.56 1.46
CA GLN A 269 47.29 22.01 1.51
C GLN A 269 47.78 22.53 2.87
N VAL A 270 47.45 21.85 3.97
CA VAL A 270 47.84 22.28 5.33
C VAL A 270 49.30 21.93 5.65
N SER A 271 49.91 20.94 4.98
CA SER A 271 51.34 20.63 5.14
C SER A 271 52.28 21.47 4.27
N ALA A 272 51.76 22.33 3.40
CA ALA A 272 52.55 23.16 2.49
C ALA A 272 52.75 24.62 2.96
N THR A 273 52.22 24.97 4.13
CA THR A 273 52.37 26.27 4.81
C THR A 273 53.08 26.11 6.13
#